data_AF-C5D6Y0-F1
#
_entry.id   AF-C5D6Y0-F1
#
_cell.length_a   1.000
_cell.length_b   1.000
_cell.length_c   1.000
_cell.angle_alpha   90.00
_cell.angle_beta   90.00
_cell.angle_gamma   90.00
#
_symmetry.space_group_name_H-M   'P 1'
#
loop_
_entity.id
_entity.type
_entity.pdbx_description
1 polymer ?
#
loop_
_entity_poly.entity_id
_entity_poly.type
_entity_poly.pdbx_seq_one_letter_code
_entity_poly.pdbx_strand_id
1 'polypeptide(L)'
;MSDEKVTQTQDQQQDQQQEQQQQDQQQTVDMKTYLELVAKMEKMEQTLANEAERQKEIEAKQQELWQKQVQLTLKENGLGKFADIVKVSNEDELKDVVKKLTAIVNEIKIETGYIPSDHKQMTAYEQAKREGNTKNMIKALFGMKE
;
A
#
# COMPACT_ATOMS: atom_id res chain seq x y z
N MET A 1 17.53 93.19 -8.75
CA MET A 1 16.46 92.28 -9.22
C MET A 1 17.04 90.96 -9.75
N SER A 2 18.16 90.48 -9.20
CA SER A 2 18.89 89.32 -9.77
C SER A 2 18.79 88.08 -8.88
N ASP A 3 18.53 88.25 -7.58
CA ASP A 3 18.49 87.14 -6.62
C ASP A 3 17.19 86.34 -6.63
N GLU A 4 16.06 86.94 -7.03
CA GLU A 4 14.74 86.29 -6.96
C GLU A 4 14.49 85.26 -8.09
N LYS A 5 15.17 85.42 -9.24
CA LYS A 5 15.07 84.47 -10.36
C LYS A 5 15.93 83.22 -10.18
N VAL A 6 17.03 83.32 -9.44
CA VAL A 6 17.97 82.20 -9.23
C VAL A 6 17.38 81.17 -8.26
N THR A 7 16.72 81.62 -7.20
CA THR A 7 16.08 80.73 -6.21
C THR A 7 14.96 79.89 -6.84
N GLN A 8 14.14 80.50 -7.70
CA GLN A 8 12.97 79.82 -8.30
C GLN A 8 13.35 78.74 -9.35
N THR A 9 14.51 78.86 -9.99
CA THR A 9 15.02 77.82 -10.92
C THR A 9 15.72 76.67 -10.18
N GLN A 10 16.24 76.93 -8.99
CA GLN A 10 16.96 75.94 -8.19
C GLN A 10 15.99 75.01 -7.45
N ASP A 11 14.87 75.53 -6.94
CA ASP A 11 13.78 74.72 -6.36
C ASP A 11 13.15 73.76 -7.39
N GLN A 12 12.87 74.23 -8.62
CA GLN A 12 12.30 73.36 -9.68
C GLN A 12 13.23 72.22 -10.13
N GLN A 13 14.55 72.42 -10.07
CA GLN A 13 15.53 71.37 -10.38
C GLN A 13 15.68 70.35 -9.24
N GLN A 14 15.48 70.79 -7.99
CA GLN A 14 15.50 69.90 -6.82
C GLN A 14 14.26 69.00 -6.75
N ASP A 15 13.08 69.53 -7.05
CA ASP A 15 11.84 68.74 -7.10
C ASP A 15 11.89 67.64 -8.19
N GLN A 16 12.39 67.96 -9.40
CA GLN A 16 12.54 66.95 -10.46
C GLN A 16 13.54 65.84 -10.10
N GLN A 17 14.64 66.16 -9.40
CA GLN A 17 15.58 65.14 -8.94
C GLN A 17 15.00 64.25 -7.83
N GLN A 18 14.16 64.81 -6.95
CA GLN A 18 13.47 64.02 -5.92
C GLN A 18 12.40 63.10 -6.52
N GLU A 19 11.64 63.54 -7.52
CA GLU A 19 10.67 62.69 -8.22
C GLU A 19 11.34 61.54 -8.99
N GLN A 20 12.47 61.80 -9.66
CA GLN A 20 13.25 60.76 -10.34
C GLN A 20 13.82 59.72 -9.36
N GLN A 21 14.36 60.17 -8.23
CA GLN A 21 14.86 59.25 -7.19
C GLN A 21 13.75 58.43 -6.53
N GLN A 22 12.54 58.99 -6.38
CA GLN A 22 11.40 58.25 -5.87
C GLN A 22 10.87 57.22 -6.89
N GLN A 23 10.86 57.54 -8.18
CA GLN A 23 10.51 56.58 -9.24
C GLN A 23 11.53 55.45 -9.37
N ASP A 24 12.83 55.75 -9.35
CA ASP A 24 13.89 54.74 -9.37
C ASP A 24 13.84 53.87 -8.10
N GLN A 25 13.57 54.47 -6.92
CA GLN A 25 13.34 53.70 -5.71
C GLN A 25 12.10 52.80 -5.81
N GLN A 26 10.99 53.29 -6.38
CA GLN A 26 9.79 52.49 -6.62
C GLN A 26 10.03 51.34 -7.60
N GLN A 27 10.72 51.57 -8.73
CA GLN A 27 11.05 50.51 -9.67
C GLN A 27 11.99 49.47 -9.08
N THR A 28 12.96 49.88 -8.26
CA THR A 28 13.91 48.96 -7.61
C THR A 28 13.25 48.11 -6.52
N VAL A 29 12.33 48.67 -5.72
CA VAL A 29 11.55 47.85 -4.78
C VAL A 29 10.59 46.91 -5.49
N ASP A 30 9.98 47.33 -6.60
CA ASP A 30 9.08 46.48 -7.41
C ASP A 30 9.85 45.30 -8.03
N MET A 31 11.02 45.58 -8.63
CA MET A 31 11.91 44.56 -9.17
C MET A 31 12.41 43.59 -8.10
N LYS A 32 12.79 44.09 -6.92
CA LYS A 32 13.24 43.25 -5.79
C LYS A 32 12.10 42.36 -5.29
N THR A 33 10.89 42.89 -5.21
CA THR A 33 9.69 42.15 -4.79
C THR A 33 9.34 41.05 -5.79
N TYR A 34 9.46 41.34 -7.09
CA TYR A 34 9.28 40.36 -8.16
C TYR A 34 10.32 39.23 -8.08
N LEU A 35 11.61 39.58 -7.91
CA LEU A 35 12.67 38.58 -7.76
C LEU A 35 12.48 37.69 -6.52
N GLU A 36 12.06 38.26 -5.39
CA GLU A 36 11.72 37.47 -4.19
C GLU A 36 10.53 36.54 -4.42
N LEU A 37 9.53 36.96 -5.21
CA LEU A 37 8.37 36.14 -5.55
C LEU A 37 8.77 34.97 -6.47
N VAL A 38 9.59 35.23 -7.49
CA VAL A 38 10.13 34.19 -8.38
C VAL A 38 10.96 33.18 -7.60
N ALA A 39 11.85 33.64 -6.73
CA ALA A 39 12.66 32.77 -5.87
C ALA A 39 11.80 31.92 -4.92
N LYS A 40 10.69 32.46 -4.40
CA LYS A 40 9.73 31.70 -3.58
C LYS A 40 9.00 30.64 -4.41
N MET A 41 8.62 30.94 -5.65
CA MET A 41 7.95 29.98 -6.53
C MET A 41 8.88 28.84 -6.94
N GLU A 42 10.11 29.14 -7.36
CA GLU A 42 11.11 28.10 -7.68
C GLU A 42 11.36 27.19 -6.48
N LYS A 43 11.50 27.76 -5.27
CA LYS A 43 11.68 26.98 -4.05
C LYS A 43 10.48 26.09 -3.74
N MET A 44 9.26 26.58 -3.97
CA MET A 44 8.03 25.81 -3.77
C MET A 44 7.90 24.66 -4.78
N GLU A 45 8.15 24.91 -6.06
CA GLU A 45 8.17 23.89 -7.11
C GLU A 45 9.19 22.79 -6.80
N GLN A 46 10.39 23.18 -6.36
CA GLN A 46 11.46 22.24 -6.01
C GLN A 46 11.08 21.38 -4.78
N THR A 47 10.42 21.95 -3.77
CA THR A 47 9.92 21.18 -2.64
C THR A 47 8.80 20.21 -3.02
N LEU A 48 7.88 20.63 -3.89
CA LEU A 48 6.79 19.77 -4.38
C LEU A 48 7.32 18.61 -5.21
N ALA A 49 8.32 18.86 -6.07
CA ALA A 49 8.98 17.82 -6.85
C ALA A 49 9.65 16.78 -5.94
N ASN A 50 10.40 17.22 -4.92
CA ASN A 50 11.03 16.33 -3.95
C ASN A 50 10.02 15.53 -3.12
N GLU A 51 8.90 16.13 -2.73
CA GLU A 51 7.83 15.43 -2.01
C GLU A 51 7.16 14.38 -2.92
N ALA A 52 6.96 14.68 -4.21
CA ALA A 52 6.41 13.74 -5.17
C ALA A 52 7.36 12.54 -5.42
N GLU A 53 8.66 12.77 -5.50
CA GLU A 53 9.66 11.69 -5.58
C GLU A 53 9.68 10.83 -4.30
N ARG A 54 9.66 11.48 -3.13
CA ARG A 54 9.55 10.78 -1.84
C ARG A 54 8.28 9.94 -1.76
N GLN A 55 7.14 10.47 -2.21
CA GLN A 55 5.87 9.76 -2.18
C GLN A 55 5.90 8.51 -3.08
N LYS A 56 6.52 8.62 -4.27
CA LYS A 56 6.74 7.46 -5.16
C LYS A 56 7.65 6.41 -4.52
N GLU A 57 8.72 6.82 -3.84
CA GLU A 57 9.58 5.88 -3.11
C GLU A 57 8.84 5.16 -1.98
N ILE A 58 8.02 5.88 -1.22
CA ILE A 58 7.23 5.31 -0.12
C ILE A 58 6.22 4.31 -0.69
N GLU A 59 5.53 4.66 -1.77
CA GLU A 59 4.57 3.77 -2.42
C GLU A 59 5.25 2.51 -2.96
N ALA A 60 6.41 2.65 -3.63
CA ALA A 60 7.19 1.50 -4.10
C ALA A 60 7.64 0.60 -2.95
N LYS A 61 8.14 1.18 -1.84
CA LYS A 61 8.52 0.42 -0.64
C LYS A 61 7.32 -0.28 0.00
N GLN A 62 6.16 0.37 0.02
CA GLN A 62 4.95 -0.21 0.59
C GLN A 62 4.43 -1.38 -0.25
N GLN A 63 4.48 -1.26 -1.58
CA GLN A 63 4.19 -2.37 -2.49
C GLN A 63 5.19 -3.52 -2.31
N GLU A 64 6.49 -3.23 -2.20
CA GLU A 64 7.51 -4.25 -1.97
C GLU A 64 7.29 -4.99 -0.64
N LEU A 65 7.02 -4.26 0.44
CA LEU A 65 6.70 -4.83 1.75
C LEU A 65 5.45 -5.69 1.70
N TRP A 66 4.41 -5.23 0.99
CA TRP A 66 3.18 -5.99 0.81
C TRP A 66 3.43 -7.30 0.07
N GLN A 67 4.19 -7.27 -1.03
CA GLN A 67 4.54 -8.49 -1.78
C GLN A 67 5.36 -9.47 -0.92
N LYS A 68 6.30 -8.97 -0.12
CA LYS A 68 7.06 -9.80 0.84
C LYS A 68 6.15 -10.42 1.90
N GLN A 69 5.18 -9.67 2.41
CA GLN A 69 4.21 -10.17 3.37
C GLN A 69 3.35 -11.28 2.76
N VAL A 70 2.81 -11.08 1.56
CA VAL A 70 2.06 -12.10 0.81
C VAL A 70 2.90 -13.36 0.61
N GLN A 71 4.15 -13.23 0.15
CA GLN A 71 5.07 -14.36 -0.01
C GLN A 71 5.33 -15.11 1.29
N LEU A 72 5.58 -14.39 2.39
CA LEU A 72 5.86 -14.98 3.69
C LEU A 72 4.65 -15.77 4.20
N THR A 73 3.47 -15.16 4.20
CA THR A 73 2.23 -15.80 4.66
C THR A 73 1.91 -17.04 3.84
N LEU A 74 2.06 -16.99 2.51
CA LEU A 74 1.88 -18.18 1.67
C LEU A 74 2.90 -19.27 2.01
N LYS A 75 4.17 -18.91 2.21
CA LYS A 75 5.23 -19.86 2.56
C LYS A 75 4.99 -20.53 3.91
N GLU A 76 4.57 -19.78 4.93
CA GLU A 76 4.23 -20.28 6.27
C GLU A 76 3.10 -21.32 6.22
N ASN A 77 2.14 -21.15 5.30
CA ASN A 77 1.03 -22.09 5.11
C ASN A 77 1.37 -23.23 4.13
N GLY A 78 2.62 -23.38 3.71
CA GLY A 78 3.03 -24.41 2.74
C GLY A 78 2.59 -24.13 1.30
N LEU A 79 2.11 -22.92 1.02
CA LEU A 79 1.62 -22.45 -0.28
C LEU A 79 2.67 -21.63 -1.04
N GLY A 80 3.94 -21.69 -0.66
CA GLY A 80 5.00 -20.88 -1.29
C GLY A 80 5.14 -21.08 -2.80
N LYS A 81 4.70 -22.22 -3.34
CA LYS A 81 4.67 -22.48 -4.79
C LYS A 81 3.62 -21.65 -5.55
N PHE A 82 2.65 -21.07 -4.84
CA PHE A 82 1.59 -20.25 -5.40
C PHE A 82 1.92 -18.75 -5.35
N ALA A 83 3.06 -18.35 -4.77
CA ALA A 83 3.40 -16.95 -4.55
C ALA A 83 3.46 -16.12 -5.84
N ASP A 84 3.90 -16.70 -6.96
CA ASP A 84 4.02 -15.97 -8.23
C ASP A 84 2.67 -15.71 -8.91
N ILE A 85 1.61 -16.42 -8.50
CA ILE A 85 0.27 -16.33 -9.10
C ILE A 85 -0.75 -15.65 -8.19
N VAL A 86 -0.50 -15.61 -6.88
CA VAL A 86 -1.41 -14.98 -5.92
C VAL A 86 -1.17 -13.47 -5.92
N LYS A 87 -2.12 -12.73 -6.50
CA LYS A 87 -2.18 -11.26 -6.45
C LYS A 87 -3.38 -10.84 -5.62
N VAL A 88 -3.10 -10.28 -4.45
CA VAL A 88 -4.13 -9.81 -3.50
C VAL A 88 -3.85 -8.37 -3.14
N SER A 89 -4.91 -7.59 -2.94
CA SER A 89 -4.81 -6.15 -2.72
C SER A 89 -4.84 -5.77 -1.23
N ASN A 90 -5.32 -6.68 -0.37
CA ASN A 90 -5.48 -6.45 1.05
C ASN A 90 -5.34 -7.76 1.87
N GLU A 91 -5.28 -7.61 3.19
CA GLU A 91 -5.05 -8.72 4.13
C GLU A 91 -6.22 -9.70 4.21
N ASP A 92 -7.46 -9.22 4.05
CA ASP A 92 -8.64 -10.08 4.12
C ASP A 92 -8.72 -11.01 2.91
N GLU A 93 -8.44 -10.50 1.71
CA GLU A 93 -8.26 -11.30 0.50
C GLU A 93 -7.14 -12.33 0.65
N LEU A 94 -6.00 -11.94 1.25
CA LEU A 94 -4.89 -12.85 1.51
C LEU A 94 -5.34 -14.01 2.41
N LYS A 95 -6.04 -13.72 3.51
CA LYS A 95 -6.57 -14.75 4.43
C LYS A 95 -7.52 -15.71 3.74
N ASP A 96 -8.44 -15.18 2.93
CA ASP A 96 -9.41 -15.99 2.20
C ASP A 96 -8.73 -16.87 1.13
N VAL A 97 -7.76 -16.32 0.40
CA VAL A 97 -6.98 -17.07 -0.59
C VAL A 97 -6.17 -18.17 0.07
N VAL A 98 -5.49 -17.87 1.19
CA VAL A 98 -4.74 -18.87 1.97
C VAL A 98 -5.66 -19.99 2.43
N LYS A 99 -6.83 -19.66 2.98
CA LYS A 99 -7.82 -20.66 3.44
C LYS A 99 -8.29 -21.56 2.29
N LYS A 100 -8.65 -20.98 1.14
CA LYS A 100 -9.12 -21.74 -0.04
C LYS A 100 -8.02 -22.64 -0.61
N LEU A 101 -6.81 -22.11 -0.80
CA LEU A 101 -5.68 -22.88 -1.31
C LEU A 101 -5.30 -24.01 -0.36
N THR A 102 -5.34 -23.77 0.95
CA THR A 102 -5.06 -24.80 1.96
C THR A 102 -6.11 -25.92 1.90
N ALA A 103 -7.39 -25.58 1.76
CA ALA A 103 -8.46 -26.55 1.60
C ALA A 103 -8.26 -27.42 0.34
N ILE A 104 -7.96 -26.79 -0.80
CA ILE A 104 -7.68 -27.49 -2.06
C ILE A 104 -6.48 -28.43 -1.92
N VAL A 105 -5.38 -27.95 -1.33
CA VAL A 105 -4.17 -28.79 -1.14
C VAL A 105 -4.47 -29.98 -0.23
N ASN A 106 -5.28 -29.81 0.81
CA ASN A 106 -5.68 -30.90 1.69
C ASN A 106 -6.61 -31.91 1.00
N GLU A 107 -7.56 -31.42 0.21
CA GLU A 107 -8.45 -32.27 -0.60
C GLU A 107 -7.64 -33.13 -1.58
N ILE A 108 -6.73 -32.51 -2.35
CA ILE A 108 -5.82 -33.22 -3.26
C ILE A 108 -4.99 -34.26 -2.51
N LYS A 109 -4.46 -33.93 -1.32
CA LYS A 109 -3.70 -34.90 -0.50
C LYS A 109 -4.55 -36.10 -0.06
N ILE A 110 -5.84 -35.91 0.20
CA ILE A 110 -6.75 -36.98 0.57
C ILE A 110 -7.07 -37.85 -0.65
N GLU A 111 -7.39 -37.23 -1.79
CA GLU A 111 -7.76 -37.93 -3.03
C GLU A 111 -6.58 -38.70 -3.65
N THR A 112 -5.39 -38.09 -3.64
CA THR A 112 -4.16 -38.67 -4.22
C THR A 112 -3.31 -39.39 -3.19
N GLY A 113 -3.69 -39.34 -1.92
CA GLY A 113 -3.01 -40.02 -0.84
C GLY A 113 -3.06 -41.52 -1.04
N TYR A 114 -1.93 -42.19 -0.81
CA TYR A 114 -1.88 -43.65 -0.84
C TYR A 114 -2.86 -44.22 0.19
N ILE A 115 -3.83 -44.99 -0.28
CA ILE A 115 -4.76 -45.78 0.54
C ILE A 115 -4.13 -47.18 0.67
N PRO A 116 -3.47 -47.53 1.79
CA PRO A 116 -2.97 -48.88 1.97
C PRO A 116 -4.04 -49.93 1.73
N SER A 117 -3.70 -50.94 0.93
CA SER A 117 -4.58 -52.07 0.60
C SER A 117 -5.05 -52.87 1.83
N ASP A 118 -4.45 -52.61 2.99
CA ASP A 118 -4.65 -53.31 4.26
C ASP A 118 -5.33 -52.42 5.31
N HIS A 119 -6.10 -51.40 4.88
CA HIS A 119 -7.10 -50.82 5.78
C HIS A 119 -8.14 -51.90 6.04
N LYS A 120 -8.04 -52.58 7.19
CA LYS A 120 -9.12 -53.39 7.72
C LYS A 120 -10.38 -52.52 7.74
N GLN A 121 -11.26 -52.75 6.77
CA GLN A 121 -12.60 -52.20 6.81
C GLN A 121 -13.22 -52.74 8.10
N MET A 122 -13.58 -51.85 9.01
CA MET A 122 -14.26 -52.26 10.23
C MET A 122 -15.49 -53.05 9.82
N THR A 123 -15.58 -54.28 10.32
CA THR A 123 -16.78 -55.10 10.12
C THR A 123 -17.97 -54.42 10.80
N ALA A 124 -19.19 -54.72 10.34
CA ALA A 124 -20.41 -54.19 10.96
C ALA A 124 -20.47 -54.46 12.49
N TYR A 125 -19.90 -55.58 12.94
CA TYR A 125 -19.76 -55.91 14.35
C TYR A 125 -18.77 -54.99 15.07
N GLU A 126 -17.57 -54.76 14.50
CA GLU A 126 -16.55 -53.89 15.09
C GLU A 126 -17.04 -52.44 15.18
N GLN A 127 -17.78 -51.96 14.18
CA GLN A 127 -18.40 -50.63 14.19
C GLN A 127 -19.44 -50.52 15.31
N ALA A 128 -20.35 -51.48 15.41
CA ALA A 128 -21.36 -51.53 16.46
C ALA A 128 -20.73 -51.65 17.87
N LYS A 129 -19.63 -52.40 18.01
CA LYS A 129 -18.89 -52.52 19.27
C LYS A 129 -18.25 -51.19 19.69
N ARG A 130 -17.67 -50.44 18.75
CA ARG A 130 -17.08 -49.12 19.01
C ARG A 130 -18.14 -48.09 19.41
N GLU A 131 -19.31 -48.15 18.80
CA GLU A 131 -20.44 -47.24 19.07
C GLU A 131 -21.28 -47.66 20.29
N GLY A 132 -20.93 -48.77 20.97
CA GLY A 132 -21.69 -49.29 22.11
C GLY A 132 -23.10 -49.81 21.75
N ASN A 133 -23.34 -50.11 20.47
CA ASN A 133 -24.65 -50.50 19.96
C ASN A 133 -24.84 -52.02 20.01
N THR A 134 -25.23 -52.54 21.18
CA THR A 134 -25.42 -53.98 21.42
C THR A 134 -26.43 -54.62 20.46
N LYS A 135 -27.47 -53.89 20.04
CA LYS A 135 -28.46 -54.38 19.07
C LYS A 135 -27.81 -54.66 17.72
N ASN A 136 -26.99 -53.73 17.22
CA ASN A 136 -26.27 -53.90 15.97
C ASN A 136 -25.13 -54.94 16.09
N MET A 137 -24.52 -55.10 17.28
CA MET A 137 -23.56 -56.18 17.52
C MET A 137 -24.21 -57.55 17.38
N ILE A 138 -25.36 -57.77 18.01
CA ILE A 138 -26.10 -59.05 17.93
C ILE A 138 -26.56 -59.29 16.48
N LYS A 139 -27.10 -58.27 15.80
CA LYS A 139 -27.49 -58.38 14.39
C LYS A 139 -26.31 -58.80 13.51
N ALA A 140 -25.16 -58.17 13.67
CA ALA A 140 -23.95 -58.48 12.90
C ALA A 140 -23.40 -59.88 13.22
N LEU A 141 -23.52 -60.34 14.48
CA LEU A 141 -23.03 -61.65 14.92
C LEU A 141 -23.92 -62.80 14.42
N PHE A 142 -25.25 -62.59 14.38
CA PHE A 142 -26.23 -63.62 14.01
C PHE A 142 -26.77 -63.48 12.58
N GLY A 143 -26.29 -62.51 11.81
CA GLY A 143 -26.69 -62.31 10.41
C GLY A 143 -28.18 -62.03 10.23
N MET A 144 -28.86 -61.48 11.24
CA MET A 144 -30.29 -61.18 11.17
C MET A 144 -30.53 -60.01 10.21
N LYS A 145 -31.02 -60.33 9.00
CA LYS A 145 -31.62 -59.35 8.10
C LYS A 145 -32.98 -58.92 8.63
N GLU A 146 -33.38 -57.69 8.31
CA GLU A 146 -34.74 -57.19 8.59
C GLU A 146 -35.82 -58.03 7.89
#